data_AF-A0A382G1U5-F1
#
_entry.id   AF-A0A382G1U5-F1
#
_cell.length_a   1.000
_cell.length_b   1.000
_cell.length_c   1.000
_cell.angle_alpha   90.00
_cell.angle_beta   90.00
_cell.angle_gamma   90.00
#
_symmetry.space_group_name_H-M   'P 1'
#
loop_
_entity.id
_entity.type
_entity.pdbx_description
1 polymer ?
#
loop_
_entity_poly.entity_id
_entity_poly.type
_entity_poly.pdbx_seq_one_letter_code
_entity_poly.pdbx_strand_id
1 'polypeptide(L)'
;FSITDTGLESHGDKKHEIRTDRFGDTPQQPDGRILLQPGGDAVSQAYSWDYNASRPGKYWVELVYALAKGKSIAVPNISSYRIQTQLDVTGAANRFRNVTLGKIYFVEPGKQKLELKFRGDMPRVRALILRPAPEGEPIGQALDRSVLLHARDVTLHSTKVQYETKPHKNTVGYWVNVTDQVCWDFTVSRGGRFDVQIHQGCGKGHGGSLVALEVAGQKLEFTVKDTGHFQNFVPRKVGTVRLPKGEYRFWIKPIMKAGGAIMDVRQIRLLPVE
;
A
#
# COMPACT_ATOMS: atom_id res chain seq x y z
N PHE A 1 0.49 14.21 -14.90
CA PHE A 1 1.41 14.92 -13.98
C PHE A 1 2.44 13.93 -13.49
N SER A 2 3.68 14.37 -13.27
CA SER A 2 4.73 13.50 -12.78
C SER A 2 4.57 13.31 -11.28
N ILE A 3 4.58 12.06 -10.84
CA ILE A 3 4.61 11.74 -9.42
C ILE A 3 5.90 10.99 -9.12
N THR A 4 6.53 11.35 -8.00
CA THR A 4 7.64 10.60 -7.45
C THR A 4 7.06 9.57 -6.50
N ASP A 5 7.24 8.29 -6.80
CA ASP A 5 7.04 7.25 -5.79
C ASP A 5 8.31 7.21 -4.92
N THR A 6 8.18 7.58 -3.65
CA THR A 6 9.28 7.48 -2.68
C THR A 6 9.25 6.16 -1.93
N GLY A 7 8.57 5.12 -2.46
CA GLY A 7 8.68 3.76 -1.96
C GLY A 7 10.15 3.38 -1.72
N LEU A 8 10.38 2.58 -0.67
CA LEU A 8 11.71 2.29 -0.12
C LEU A 8 12.81 2.18 -1.17
N GLU A 9 13.89 2.93 -0.92
CA GLU A 9 15.11 2.95 -1.72
C GLU A 9 15.82 1.59 -1.62
N SER A 10 15.38 0.60 -2.38
CA SER A 10 16.10 -0.68 -2.45
C SER A 10 17.46 -0.44 -3.11
N HIS A 11 18.54 -0.59 -2.34
CA HIS A 11 19.91 -0.43 -2.83
C HIS A 11 20.17 -1.26 -4.09
N GLY A 12 20.47 -0.57 -5.19
CA GLY A 12 20.90 -1.15 -6.47
C GLY A 12 20.63 -0.24 -7.66
N ASP A 13 19.57 0.56 -7.61
CA ASP A 13 19.26 1.54 -8.65
C ASP A 13 18.69 2.81 -8.02
N LYS A 14 19.45 3.91 -8.08
CA LYS A 14 19.05 5.25 -7.61
C LYS A 14 18.00 5.85 -8.56
N LYS A 15 16.88 5.19 -8.75
CA LYS A 15 15.80 5.71 -9.58
C LYS A 15 14.59 5.96 -8.70
N HIS A 16 14.43 7.24 -8.34
CA HIS A 16 13.09 7.78 -8.18
C HIS A 16 12.31 7.44 -9.44
N GLU A 17 11.36 6.52 -9.34
CA GLU A 17 10.52 6.18 -10.47
C GLU A 17 9.54 7.34 -10.66
N ILE A 18 9.94 8.29 -11.52
CA ILE A 18 9.09 9.39 -11.93
C ILE A 18 8.03 8.81 -12.85
N ARG A 19 6.90 8.42 -12.29
CA ARG A 19 5.77 7.92 -13.05
C ARG A 19 4.93 9.08 -13.53
N THR A 20 4.63 9.11 -14.83
CA THR A 20 3.65 10.07 -15.36
C THR A 20 2.26 9.48 -15.21
N ASP A 21 1.47 10.03 -14.30
CA ASP A 21 0.08 9.64 -14.11
C ASP A 21 -0.87 10.55 -14.89
N ARG A 22 -1.98 9.96 -15.32
CA ARG A 22 -3.11 10.65 -15.94
C ARG A 22 -4.36 10.36 -15.11
N PHE A 23 -5.27 11.31 -15.05
CA PHE A 23 -6.59 11.04 -14.51
C PHE A 23 -7.33 10.13 -15.48
N GLY A 24 -7.91 9.04 -14.97
CA GLY A 24 -8.82 8.18 -15.70
C GLY A 24 -10.27 8.45 -15.29
N ASP A 25 -11.20 7.71 -15.87
CA ASP A 25 -12.64 7.85 -15.60
C ASP A 25 -13.02 7.43 -14.17
N THR A 26 -12.25 6.50 -13.59
CA THR A 26 -12.38 6.08 -12.20
C THR A 26 -11.23 6.64 -11.37
N PRO A 27 -11.48 7.25 -10.20
CA PRO A 27 -10.42 7.80 -9.36
C PRO A 27 -9.41 6.75 -8.85
N GLN A 28 -9.87 5.52 -8.57
CA GLN A 28 -9.00 4.44 -8.06
C GLN A 28 -8.41 3.62 -9.21
N GLN A 29 -7.10 3.43 -9.17
CA GLN A 29 -6.35 2.60 -10.10
C GLN A 29 -6.27 1.13 -9.63
N PRO A 30 -5.94 0.18 -10.53
CA PRO A 30 -5.80 -1.23 -10.17
C PRO A 30 -4.77 -1.53 -9.07
N ASP A 31 -3.72 -0.70 -8.97
CA ASP A 31 -2.70 -0.80 -7.92
C ASP A 31 -3.12 -0.17 -6.58
N GLY A 32 -4.36 0.30 -6.48
CA GLY A 32 -4.95 0.89 -5.29
C GLY A 32 -4.71 2.37 -5.08
N ARG A 33 -3.89 3.02 -5.93
CA ARG A 33 -3.73 4.48 -5.88
C ARG A 33 -5.03 5.19 -6.24
N ILE A 34 -5.37 6.26 -5.52
CA ILE A 34 -6.56 7.06 -5.77
C ILE A 34 -6.12 8.46 -6.18
N LEU A 35 -6.55 8.90 -7.37
CA LEU A 35 -6.24 10.22 -7.94
C LEU A 35 -7.49 11.08 -7.95
N LEU A 36 -7.52 12.14 -7.16
CA LEU A 36 -8.65 13.04 -7.03
C LEU A 36 -8.34 14.39 -7.66
N GLN A 37 -9.12 14.78 -8.66
CA GLN A 37 -9.10 16.14 -9.23
C GLN A 37 -9.85 17.09 -8.29
N PRO A 38 -9.36 18.31 -8.05
CA PRO A 38 -10.08 19.30 -7.23
C PRO A 38 -11.50 19.51 -7.78
N GLY A 39 -12.51 19.35 -6.91
CA GLY A 39 -13.91 19.67 -7.20
C GLY A 39 -14.36 20.96 -6.50
N GLY A 40 -15.31 21.67 -7.10
CA GLY A 40 -16.01 22.81 -6.50
C GLY A 40 -15.49 24.20 -6.89
N ASP A 41 -16.39 25.18 -6.85
CA ASP A 41 -16.09 26.60 -7.10
C ASP A 41 -15.20 27.19 -6.00
N ALA A 42 -14.28 28.08 -6.39
CA ALA A 42 -13.26 28.72 -5.55
C ALA A 42 -13.78 29.64 -4.42
N VAL A 43 -15.07 29.57 -4.10
CA VAL A 43 -15.76 30.45 -3.14
C VAL A 43 -15.39 30.12 -1.70
N SER A 44 -14.87 28.91 -1.43
CA SER A 44 -14.34 28.52 -0.12
C SER A 44 -12.82 28.39 -0.15
N GLN A 45 -12.10 28.77 0.91
CA GLN A 45 -10.65 28.53 1.09
C GLN A 45 -10.33 27.03 1.31
N ALA A 46 -11.05 26.15 0.61
CA ALA A 46 -11.02 24.72 0.79
C ALA A 46 -11.27 24.00 -0.54
N TYR A 47 -10.65 22.83 -0.67
CA TYR A 47 -11.07 21.83 -1.65
C TYR A 47 -11.77 20.69 -0.92
N SER A 48 -12.80 20.13 -1.56
CA SER A 48 -13.55 18.98 -1.04
C SER A 48 -13.70 17.93 -2.12
N TRP A 49 -13.65 16.67 -1.70
CA TRP A 49 -13.87 15.51 -2.55
C TRP A 49 -14.79 14.53 -1.84
N ASP A 50 -15.79 14.06 -2.57
CA ASP A 50 -16.55 12.88 -2.19
C ASP A 50 -15.98 11.68 -2.94
N TYR A 51 -15.53 10.67 -2.20
CA TYR A 51 -14.93 9.46 -2.76
C TYR A 51 -15.59 8.23 -2.17
N ASN A 52 -15.96 7.27 -3.00
CA ASN A 52 -16.51 5.99 -2.54
C ASN A 52 -15.37 4.95 -2.42
N ALA A 53 -14.86 4.72 -1.21
CA ALA A 53 -13.79 3.77 -0.95
C ALA A 53 -14.25 2.34 -1.21
N SER A 54 -13.47 1.60 -2.01
CA SER A 54 -13.78 0.21 -2.38
C SER A 54 -13.55 -0.81 -1.27
N ARG A 55 -12.69 -0.48 -0.31
CA ARG A 55 -12.28 -1.30 0.84
C ARG A 55 -11.73 -0.39 1.97
N PRO A 56 -11.61 -0.90 3.20
CA PRO A 56 -10.79 -0.25 4.23
C PRO A 56 -9.30 -0.31 3.87
N GLY A 57 -8.52 0.57 4.48
CA GLY A 57 -7.07 0.52 4.40
C GLY A 57 -6.37 1.83 4.70
N LYS A 58 -5.05 1.75 4.87
CA LYS A 58 -4.18 2.91 5.11
C LYS A 58 -3.62 3.50 3.82
N TYR A 59 -3.58 4.84 3.77
CA TYR A 59 -3.04 5.57 2.63
C TYR A 59 -2.14 6.73 3.05
N TRP A 60 -1.06 6.98 2.32
CA TRP A 60 -0.37 8.26 2.31
C TRP A 60 -1.20 9.27 1.53
N VAL A 61 -1.32 10.48 2.06
CA VAL A 61 -1.98 11.62 1.40
C VAL A 61 -0.91 12.53 0.81
N GLU A 62 -0.90 12.68 -0.51
CA GLU A 62 -0.02 13.62 -1.20
C GLU A 62 -0.83 14.73 -1.86
N LEU A 63 -0.39 15.95 -1.68
CA LEU A 63 -0.95 17.13 -2.33
C LEU A 63 -0.05 17.56 -3.49
N VAL A 64 -0.64 17.69 -4.69
CA VAL A 64 0.03 18.29 -5.84
C VAL A 64 -0.44 19.74 -5.97
N TYR A 65 0.45 20.70 -5.70
CA TYR A 65 0.10 22.12 -5.61
C TYR A 65 1.15 23.04 -6.26
N ALA A 66 0.73 24.27 -6.58
CA ALA A 66 1.61 25.37 -6.94
C ALA A 66 1.32 26.59 -6.04
N LEU A 67 2.37 27.13 -5.41
CA LEU A 67 2.34 28.31 -4.56
C LEU A 67 3.45 29.26 -5.01
N ALA A 68 3.11 30.25 -5.84
CA ALA A 68 4.13 31.09 -6.49
C ALA A 68 4.98 31.88 -5.49
N LYS A 69 4.34 32.39 -4.43
CA LYS A 69 4.92 33.18 -3.34
C LYS A 69 3.99 33.11 -2.13
N GLY A 70 4.43 33.65 -1.00
CA GLY A 70 3.58 33.78 0.20
C GLY A 70 3.72 32.63 1.18
N LYS A 71 2.74 32.48 2.07
CA LYS A 71 2.71 31.43 3.11
C LYS A 71 1.36 30.74 3.08
N SER A 72 1.39 29.41 3.04
CA SER A 72 0.18 28.61 3.09
C SER A 72 0.37 27.43 4.02
N ILE A 73 -0.63 27.16 4.86
CA ILE A 73 -0.69 25.96 5.70
C ILE A 73 -1.88 25.12 5.22
N ALA A 74 -1.58 23.91 4.75
CA ALA A 74 -2.59 22.90 4.47
C ALA A 74 -3.17 22.37 5.80
N VAL A 75 -4.50 22.34 5.89
CA VAL A 75 -5.26 21.87 7.06
C VAL A 75 -6.22 20.77 6.60
N PRO A 76 -5.78 19.50 6.64
CA PRO A 76 -6.59 18.35 6.26
C PRO A 76 -7.72 18.12 7.26
N ASN A 77 -8.89 17.75 6.72
CA ASN A 77 -10.04 17.24 7.44
C ASN A 77 -10.50 15.97 6.71
N ILE A 78 -9.78 14.87 6.95
CA ILE A 78 -9.97 13.59 6.24
C ILE A 78 -10.04 12.49 7.28
N SER A 79 -11.18 11.79 7.40
CA SER A 79 -11.39 10.80 8.48
C SER A 79 -11.11 11.45 9.86
N SER A 80 -10.25 10.86 10.70
CA SER A 80 -9.76 11.44 11.97
C SER A 80 -8.50 12.31 11.84
N TYR A 81 -7.92 12.42 10.64
CA TYR A 81 -6.63 13.07 10.42
C TYR A 81 -6.74 14.59 10.31
N ARG A 82 -5.95 15.31 11.12
CA ARG A 82 -6.00 16.79 11.27
C ARG A 82 -4.63 17.47 11.30
N ILE A 83 -3.54 16.74 11.05
CA ILE A 83 -2.19 17.30 11.16
C ILE A 83 -1.96 18.31 10.03
N GLN A 84 -1.51 19.50 10.41
CA GLN A 84 -1.32 20.63 9.50
C GLN A 84 0.08 20.59 8.89
N THR A 85 0.20 21.03 7.64
CA THR A 85 1.47 21.01 6.90
C THR A 85 1.77 22.39 6.32
N GLN A 86 2.91 22.96 6.68
CA GLN A 86 3.42 24.18 6.04
C GLN A 86 3.81 23.86 4.60
N LEU A 87 3.34 24.67 3.64
CA LEU A 87 3.68 24.52 2.23
C LEU A 87 4.87 25.41 1.87
N ASP A 88 5.80 24.84 1.13
CA ASP A 88 6.92 25.56 0.54
C ASP A 88 6.47 26.34 -0.71
N VAL A 89 7.10 27.48 -0.95
CA VAL A 89 6.89 28.21 -2.20
C VAL A 89 7.43 27.40 -3.38
N THR A 90 6.62 27.23 -4.40
CA THR A 90 7.03 26.54 -5.63
C THR A 90 7.68 27.47 -6.64
N GLY A 91 7.52 28.79 -6.48
CA GLY A 91 8.22 29.84 -7.23
C GLY A 91 7.54 30.28 -8.53
N ALA A 92 6.45 29.63 -8.95
CA ALA A 92 5.62 30.08 -10.06
C ALA A 92 4.20 29.48 -9.99
N ALA A 93 3.21 30.19 -10.54
CA ALA A 93 1.80 29.77 -10.51
C ALA A 93 1.52 28.49 -11.33
N ASN A 94 2.43 28.08 -12.21
CA ASN A 94 2.33 26.86 -13.02
C ASN A 94 3.39 25.80 -12.64
N ARG A 95 4.20 26.05 -11.59
CA ARG A 95 5.21 25.12 -11.10
C ARG A 95 4.62 24.28 -9.98
N PHE A 96 4.17 23.08 -10.32
CA PHE A 96 3.55 22.16 -9.36
C PHE A 96 4.59 21.26 -8.71
N ARG A 97 4.44 21.03 -7.41
CA ARG A 97 5.23 20.10 -6.61
C ARG A 97 4.31 19.22 -5.78
N ASN A 98 4.86 18.12 -5.30
CA ASN A 98 4.18 17.20 -4.39
C ASN A 98 4.66 17.45 -2.97
N VAL A 99 3.77 17.31 -2.00
CA VAL A 99 4.11 17.23 -0.57
C VAL A 99 3.26 16.14 0.07
N THR A 100 3.88 15.33 0.93
CA THR A 100 3.15 14.35 1.75
C THR A 100 2.57 15.08 2.96
N LEU A 101 1.25 15.00 3.12
CA LEU A 101 0.56 15.57 4.26
C LEU A 101 0.70 14.61 5.45
N GLY A 102 0.44 13.32 5.24
CA GLY A 102 0.63 12.27 6.24
C GLY A 102 -0.12 10.99 5.86
N LYS A 103 -0.43 10.13 6.84
CA LYS A 103 -1.21 8.90 6.63
C LYS A 103 -2.65 9.07 7.13
N ILE A 104 -3.60 8.50 6.39
CA ILE A 104 -5.00 8.36 6.79
C ILE A 104 -5.40 6.89 6.79
N TYR A 105 -6.51 6.57 7.47
CA TYR A 105 -7.12 5.26 7.44
C TYR A 105 -8.61 5.37 7.09
N PHE A 106 -9.04 4.63 6.07
CA PHE A 106 -10.45 4.38 5.85
C PHE A 106 -10.86 3.15 6.64
N VAL A 107 -11.73 3.33 7.63
CA VAL A 107 -12.15 2.27 8.55
C VAL A 107 -13.07 1.26 7.86
N GLU A 108 -13.89 1.73 6.92
CA GLU A 108 -14.89 0.94 6.20
C GLU A 108 -14.91 1.35 4.72
N PRO A 109 -15.35 0.45 3.81
CA PRO A 109 -15.68 0.86 2.45
C PRO A 109 -16.88 1.82 2.48
N GLY A 110 -17.07 2.58 1.41
CA GLY A 110 -18.20 3.49 1.28
C GLY A 110 -17.80 4.95 1.14
N LYS A 111 -18.79 5.83 1.31
CA LYS A 111 -18.63 7.28 1.12
C LYS A 111 -17.64 7.86 2.12
N GLN A 112 -16.59 8.48 1.61
CA GLN A 112 -15.58 9.24 2.32
C GLN A 112 -15.64 10.69 1.87
N LYS A 113 -15.69 11.62 2.83
CA LYS A 113 -15.51 13.04 2.55
C LYS A 113 -14.09 13.45 2.90
N LEU A 114 -13.38 13.99 1.92
CA LEU A 114 -12.04 14.50 2.08
C LEU A 114 -12.08 16.01 1.91
N GLU A 115 -11.69 16.74 2.93
CA GLU A 115 -11.65 18.20 2.87
C GLU A 115 -10.23 18.68 3.19
N LEU A 116 -9.78 19.68 2.45
CA LEU A 116 -8.47 20.30 2.62
C LEU A 116 -8.61 21.81 2.61
N LYS A 117 -8.49 22.43 3.79
CA LYS A 117 -8.50 23.88 3.95
C LYS A 117 -7.10 24.45 3.86
N PHE A 118 -6.98 25.74 3.55
CA PHE A 118 -5.72 26.46 3.57
C PHE A 118 -5.83 27.69 4.47
N ARG A 119 -4.79 27.94 5.27
CA ARG A 119 -4.63 29.19 6.00
C ARG A 119 -3.51 30.01 5.37
N GLY A 120 -3.78 31.28 5.09
CA GLY A 120 -2.88 32.17 4.37
C GLY A 120 -3.19 32.20 2.87
N ASP A 121 -2.14 32.25 2.05
CA ASP A 121 -2.25 32.27 0.60
C ASP A 121 -2.85 30.96 0.07
N MET A 122 -3.71 31.07 -0.93
CA MET A 122 -4.39 29.91 -1.51
C MET A 122 -3.54 29.29 -2.63
N PRO A 123 -3.00 28.06 -2.48
CA PRO A 123 -2.25 27.42 -3.54
C PRO A 123 -3.18 26.92 -4.65
N ARG A 124 -2.67 26.85 -5.88
CA ARG A 124 -3.37 26.12 -6.93
C ARG A 124 -3.18 24.63 -6.70
N VAL A 125 -4.25 23.90 -6.44
CA VAL A 125 -4.20 22.44 -6.33
C VAL A 125 -4.48 21.81 -7.69
N ARG A 126 -3.70 20.78 -8.01
CA ARG A 126 -3.87 19.97 -9.22
C ARG A 126 -4.45 18.60 -8.90
N ALA A 127 -4.04 18.00 -7.78
CA ALA A 127 -4.51 16.69 -7.36
C ALA A 127 -4.36 16.49 -5.86
N LEU A 128 -5.25 15.68 -5.28
CA LEU A 128 -5.01 14.96 -4.04
C LEU A 128 -4.81 13.48 -4.40
N ILE A 129 -3.69 12.90 -3.97
CA ILE A 129 -3.35 11.50 -4.27
C ILE A 129 -3.35 10.70 -2.97
N LEU A 130 -4.03 9.57 -2.97
CA LEU A 130 -3.94 8.59 -1.89
C LEU A 130 -3.13 7.39 -2.39
N ARG A 131 -1.94 7.15 -1.83
CA ARG A 131 -1.14 5.95 -2.13
C ARG A 131 -1.32 4.90 -1.06
N PRO A 132 -1.45 3.62 -1.39
CA PRO A 132 -1.38 2.56 -0.39
C PRO A 132 -0.19 2.75 0.56
N ALA A 133 -0.44 2.58 1.85
CA ALA A 133 0.57 2.66 2.90
C ALA A 133 0.57 1.39 3.75
N PRO A 134 1.68 1.06 4.43
CA PRO A 134 1.72 -0.06 5.36
C PRO A 134 0.67 0.06 6.46
N GLU A 135 -0.11 -1.01 6.67
CA GLU A 135 -1.13 -1.13 7.73
C GLU A 135 -0.53 -1.02 9.14
N GLY A 136 0.76 -1.38 9.29
CA GLY A 136 1.43 -1.46 10.58
C GLY A 136 2.79 -0.78 10.59
N GLU A 137 3.71 -1.36 11.36
CA GLU A 137 5.00 -0.79 11.70
C GLU A 137 6.14 -1.28 10.78
N PRO A 138 7.30 -0.60 10.76
CA PRO A 138 8.48 -1.09 10.05
C PRO A 138 8.91 -2.48 10.52
N ILE A 139 9.32 -3.32 9.57
CA ILE A 139 9.69 -4.71 9.86
C ILE A 139 11.21 -4.87 9.87
N GLY A 140 11.74 -5.40 10.95
CA GLY A 140 13.15 -5.73 11.11
C GLY A 140 13.39 -7.23 11.27
N GLN A 141 14.63 -7.65 11.03
CA GLN A 141 15.09 -8.99 11.33
C GLN A 141 15.25 -9.19 12.84
N ALA A 142 14.71 -10.29 13.36
CA ALA A 142 14.79 -10.69 14.76
C ALA A 142 16.20 -11.21 15.13
N LEU A 143 16.44 -11.39 16.45
CA LEU A 143 17.72 -11.87 16.98
C LEU A 143 18.08 -13.29 16.51
N ASP A 144 17.07 -14.15 16.32
CA ASP A 144 17.24 -15.49 15.74
C ASP A 144 17.46 -15.47 14.23
N ARG A 145 17.62 -14.27 13.65
CA ARG A 145 17.72 -13.96 12.22
C ARG A 145 16.45 -14.18 11.41
N SER A 146 15.33 -14.57 12.01
CA SER A 146 14.07 -14.68 11.28
C SER A 146 13.50 -13.30 10.92
N VAL A 147 12.67 -13.24 9.88
CA VAL A 147 11.84 -12.06 9.57
C VAL A 147 10.39 -12.50 9.55
N LEU A 148 9.55 -11.78 10.30
CA LEU A 148 8.10 -11.98 10.32
C LEU A 148 7.42 -10.90 9.48
N LEU A 149 6.76 -11.32 8.39
CA LEU A 149 5.92 -10.45 7.56
C LEU A 149 4.46 -10.75 7.90
N HIS A 150 3.94 -10.10 8.94
CA HIS A 150 2.59 -10.35 9.45
C HIS A 150 1.54 -9.53 8.68
N ALA A 151 0.32 -10.06 8.49
CA ALA A 151 -0.76 -9.37 7.76
C ALA A 151 -1.05 -7.94 8.26
N ARG A 152 -0.95 -7.70 9.57
CA ARG A 152 -1.07 -6.37 10.20
C ARG A 152 -0.11 -5.29 9.67
N ASP A 153 1.00 -5.68 9.06
CA ASP A 153 2.05 -4.77 8.58
C ASP A 153 2.05 -4.65 7.05
N VAL A 154 1.03 -5.22 6.38
CA VAL A 154 0.94 -5.31 4.93
C VAL A 154 0.70 -3.95 4.26
N THR A 155 1.22 -3.77 3.05
CA THR A 155 0.79 -2.71 2.13
C THR A 155 -0.10 -3.31 1.03
N LEU A 156 -1.28 -2.73 0.83
CA LEU A 156 -2.33 -3.27 -0.04
C LEU A 156 -2.37 -2.58 -1.41
N HIS A 157 -1.76 -3.19 -2.43
CA HIS A 157 -1.83 -2.73 -3.81
C HIS A 157 -3.03 -3.35 -4.53
N SER A 158 -4.22 -2.83 -4.26
CA SER A 158 -5.44 -3.55 -4.60
C SER A 158 -6.66 -2.68 -4.82
N THR A 159 -7.78 -3.33 -5.15
CA THR A 159 -9.15 -2.79 -5.10
C THR A 159 -10.08 -3.58 -4.17
N LYS A 160 -9.79 -4.87 -3.90
CA LYS A 160 -10.63 -5.75 -3.06
C LYS A 160 -9.90 -6.39 -1.89
N VAL A 161 -8.71 -6.96 -2.09
CA VAL A 161 -7.97 -7.59 -0.98
C VAL A 161 -7.67 -6.56 0.10
N GLN A 162 -7.90 -6.95 1.36
CA GLN A 162 -7.81 -6.07 2.51
C GLN A 162 -7.20 -6.79 3.71
N TYR A 163 -6.72 -6.01 4.67
CA TYR A 163 -6.39 -6.53 5.99
C TYR A 163 -7.65 -6.66 6.84
N GLU A 164 -7.91 -7.85 7.35
CA GLU A 164 -9.04 -8.15 8.21
C GLU A 164 -8.63 -8.09 9.69
N THR A 165 -8.91 -6.96 10.32
CA THR A 165 -8.44 -6.57 11.67
C THR A 165 -9.06 -7.37 12.83
N LYS A 166 -10.11 -8.16 12.58
CA LYS A 166 -10.77 -8.95 13.64
C LYS A 166 -9.75 -9.92 14.25
N PRO A 167 -9.63 -10.04 15.59
CA PRO A 167 -8.58 -10.84 16.23
C PRO A 167 -8.49 -12.31 15.78
N HIS A 168 -9.65 -12.93 15.53
CA HIS A 168 -9.72 -14.32 15.04
C HIS A 168 -9.38 -14.46 13.55
N LYS A 169 -9.31 -13.36 12.81
CA LYS A 169 -8.92 -13.29 11.39
C LYS A 169 -7.46 -12.85 11.24
N ASN A 170 -7.13 -11.61 11.60
CA ASN A 170 -5.77 -11.04 11.50
C ASN A 170 -5.05 -11.49 10.22
N THR A 171 -5.70 -11.32 9.07
CA THR A 171 -5.26 -11.92 7.80
C THR A 171 -5.40 -10.92 6.66
N VAL A 172 -4.58 -11.09 5.63
CA VAL A 172 -4.89 -10.61 4.30
C VAL A 172 -6.00 -11.51 3.77
N GLY A 173 -7.15 -10.93 3.43
CA GLY A 173 -8.36 -11.66 3.01
C GLY A 173 -9.17 -10.87 1.99
N TYR A 174 -10.36 -11.35 1.62
CA TYR A 174 -11.14 -10.83 0.48
C TYR A 174 -10.40 -10.88 -0.87
N TRP A 175 -9.45 -11.80 -1.01
CA TRP A 175 -8.60 -11.86 -2.19
C TRP A 175 -9.29 -12.56 -3.36
N VAL A 176 -10.03 -11.78 -4.17
CA VAL A 176 -10.84 -12.30 -5.28
C VAL A 176 -10.34 -11.85 -6.67
N ASN A 177 -9.49 -10.83 -6.72
CA ASN A 177 -8.95 -10.28 -7.96
C ASN A 177 -7.49 -10.72 -8.15
N VAL A 178 -7.15 -11.17 -9.36
CA VAL A 178 -5.76 -11.54 -9.72
C VAL A 178 -4.87 -10.31 -9.83
N THR A 179 -5.44 -9.14 -10.14
CA THR A 179 -4.71 -7.87 -10.24
C THR A 179 -4.31 -7.30 -8.88
N ASP A 180 -4.97 -7.74 -7.80
CA ASP A 180 -4.70 -7.29 -6.45
C ASP A 180 -3.43 -7.97 -5.93
N GLN A 181 -2.51 -7.15 -5.41
CA GLN A 181 -1.20 -7.58 -4.91
C GLN A 181 -1.00 -7.03 -3.50
N VAL A 182 -0.15 -7.70 -2.73
CA VAL A 182 0.23 -7.22 -1.40
C VAL A 182 1.74 -7.30 -1.22
N CYS A 183 2.28 -6.42 -0.39
CA CYS A 183 3.69 -6.45 -0.08
C CYS A 183 4.01 -6.08 1.36
N TRP A 184 5.23 -6.43 1.75
CA TRP A 184 5.85 -6.02 3.00
C TRP A 184 7.23 -5.45 2.71
N ASP A 185 7.52 -4.37 3.40
CA ASP A 185 8.78 -3.67 3.36
C ASP A 185 9.55 -3.99 4.64
N PHE A 186 10.78 -4.49 4.53
CA PHE A 186 11.53 -5.01 5.68
C PHE A 186 13.05 -4.84 5.53
N THR A 187 13.74 -4.87 6.67
CA THR A 187 15.21 -4.80 6.75
C THR A 187 15.82 -6.14 7.17
N VAL A 188 16.84 -6.59 6.44
CA VAL A 188 17.72 -7.71 6.81
C VAL A 188 19.03 -7.13 7.35
N SER A 189 19.28 -7.31 8.64
CA SER A 189 20.50 -6.80 9.30
C SER A 189 21.70 -7.73 9.12
N ARG A 190 21.45 -9.04 8.95
CA ARG A 190 22.42 -10.09 8.66
C ARG A 190 21.90 -10.96 7.51
N GLY A 191 22.59 -10.84 6.37
CA GLY A 191 22.27 -11.61 5.17
C GLY A 191 22.49 -13.11 5.34
N GLY A 192 21.94 -13.88 4.41
CA GLY A 192 22.00 -15.34 4.41
C GLY A 192 20.99 -15.97 3.45
N ARG A 193 20.79 -17.28 3.61
CA ARG A 193 19.72 -18.02 2.94
C ARG A 193 18.55 -18.17 3.89
N PHE A 194 17.33 -17.97 3.37
CA PHE A 194 16.11 -18.06 4.13
C PHE A 194 15.12 -19.03 3.49
N ASP A 195 14.57 -19.94 4.28
CA ASP A 195 13.36 -20.67 3.95
C ASP A 195 12.17 -19.70 3.99
N VAL A 196 11.35 -19.72 2.94
CA VAL A 196 10.10 -18.94 2.86
C VAL A 196 8.95 -19.84 3.27
N GLN A 197 8.33 -19.54 4.41
CA GLN A 197 7.15 -20.23 4.91
C GLN A 197 5.93 -19.31 4.88
N ILE A 198 4.85 -19.76 4.24
CA ILE A 198 3.56 -19.07 4.24
C ILE A 198 2.60 -19.74 5.22
N HIS A 199 1.83 -18.94 5.97
CA HIS A 199 0.70 -19.39 6.76
C HIS A 199 -0.60 -19.08 6.00
N GLN A 200 -1.04 -20.02 5.16
CA GLN A 200 -2.17 -19.84 4.24
C GLN A 200 -3.43 -20.56 4.72
N GLY A 201 -4.59 -19.92 4.53
CA GLY A 201 -5.90 -20.55 4.62
C GLY A 201 -6.61 -20.51 3.27
N CYS A 202 -7.45 -21.50 2.98
CA CYS A 202 -8.22 -21.57 1.74
C CYS A 202 -9.51 -22.36 1.99
N GLY A 203 -10.64 -21.80 1.55
CA GLY A 203 -11.94 -22.46 1.68
C GLY A 203 -12.02 -23.79 0.92
N LYS A 204 -12.90 -24.68 1.40
CA LYS A 204 -13.24 -25.94 0.73
C LYS A 204 -13.69 -25.70 -0.72
N GLY A 205 -13.03 -26.34 -1.68
CA GLY A 205 -13.28 -26.18 -3.12
C GLY A 205 -12.65 -24.94 -3.75
N HIS A 206 -11.87 -24.13 -3.01
CA HIS A 206 -11.21 -22.92 -3.54
C HIS A 206 -9.70 -23.10 -3.82
N GLY A 207 -9.13 -24.26 -3.52
CA GLY A 207 -7.72 -24.54 -3.80
C GLY A 207 -7.40 -24.55 -5.30
N GLY A 208 -6.11 -24.47 -5.64
CA GLY A 208 -5.63 -24.55 -7.03
C GLY A 208 -5.14 -23.24 -7.65
N SER A 209 -5.36 -22.09 -6.99
CA SER A 209 -4.86 -20.80 -7.47
C SER A 209 -3.32 -20.82 -7.54
N LEU A 210 -2.74 -20.24 -8.60
CA LEU A 210 -1.29 -20.11 -8.78
C LEU A 210 -0.85 -18.72 -8.33
N VAL A 211 0.14 -18.67 -7.43
CA VAL A 211 0.62 -17.44 -6.80
C VAL A 211 2.15 -17.40 -6.83
N ALA A 212 2.71 -16.22 -7.08
CA ALA A 212 4.14 -15.94 -6.98
C ALA A 212 4.47 -15.14 -5.72
N LEU A 213 5.54 -15.55 -5.03
CA LEU A 213 6.23 -14.77 -4.02
C LEU A 213 7.48 -14.17 -4.66
N GLU A 214 7.67 -12.85 -4.57
CA GLU A 214 8.79 -12.16 -5.23
C GLU A 214 9.56 -11.26 -4.26
N VAL A 215 10.89 -11.38 -4.24
CA VAL A 215 11.78 -10.52 -3.45
C VAL A 215 13.17 -10.48 -4.08
N ALA A 216 13.77 -9.29 -4.19
CA ALA A 216 15.12 -9.10 -4.73
C ALA A 216 15.35 -9.80 -6.09
N GLY A 217 14.38 -9.73 -7.00
CA GLY A 217 14.42 -10.38 -8.32
C GLY A 217 14.22 -11.90 -8.32
N GLN A 218 14.13 -12.54 -7.15
CA GLN A 218 13.81 -13.97 -7.01
C GLN A 218 12.31 -14.17 -7.02
N LYS A 219 11.84 -15.26 -7.65
CA LYS A 219 10.44 -15.64 -7.77
C LYS A 219 10.24 -17.07 -7.30
N LEU A 220 9.28 -17.30 -6.39
CA LEU A 220 8.85 -18.62 -5.95
C LEU A 220 7.35 -18.79 -6.25
N GLU A 221 7.02 -19.67 -7.18
CA GLU A 221 5.63 -19.99 -7.49
C GLU A 221 5.13 -21.18 -6.68
N PHE A 222 3.87 -21.13 -6.25
CA PHE A 222 3.21 -22.25 -5.61
C PHE A 222 1.72 -22.28 -5.91
N THR A 223 1.16 -23.49 -5.89
CA THR A 223 -0.29 -23.70 -5.94
C THR A 223 -0.86 -23.65 -4.52
N VAL A 224 -1.87 -22.81 -4.33
CA VAL A 224 -2.64 -22.72 -3.09
C VAL A 224 -3.33 -24.05 -2.81
N LYS A 225 -3.16 -24.58 -1.60
CA LYS A 225 -3.85 -25.80 -1.16
C LYS A 225 -5.16 -25.43 -0.46
N ASP A 226 -6.21 -26.17 -0.77
CA ASP A 226 -7.44 -26.19 0.01
C ASP A 226 -7.12 -26.59 1.46
N THR A 227 -7.61 -25.82 2.43
CA THR A 227 -7.45 -26.11 3.86
C THR A 227 -8.80 -26.35 4.56
N GLY A 228 -9.87 -26.53 3.80
CA GLY A 228 -11.24 -26.78 4.26
C GLY A 228 -11.98 -25.51 4.69
N HIS A 229 -11.27 -24.48 5.15
CA HIS A 229 -11.86 -23.20 5.56
C HIS A 229 -10.82 -22.07 5.45
N PHE A 230 -11.24 -20.86 5.08
CA PHE A 230 -10.34 -19.70 4.94
C PHE A 230 -9.58 -19.35 6.23
N GLN A 231 -10.15 -19.66 7.39
CA GLN A 231 -9.50 -19.46 8.69
C GLN A 231 -8.75 -20.69 9.21
N ASN A 232 -8.71 -21.80 8.46
CA ASN A 232 -7.88 -22.95 8.80
C ASN A 232 -6.49 -22.75 8.20
N PHE A 233 -5.65 -21.99 8.91
CA PHE A 233 -4.34 -21.60 8.41
C PHE A 233 -3.31 -22.71 8.62
N VAL A 234 -2.69 -23.16 7.51
CA VAL A 234 -1.67 -24.22 7.51
C VAL A 234 -0.31 -23.64 7.10
N PRO A 235 0.77 -23.88 7.86
CA PRO A 235 2.12 -23.46 7.46
C PRO A 235 2.61 -24.31 6.29
N ARG A 236 3.21 -23.67 5.29
CA ARG A 236 3.77 -24.34 4.11
C ARG A 236 5.10 -23.72 3.74
N LYS A 237 6.13 -24.55 3.58
CA LYS A 237 7.38 -24.14 2.94
C LYS A 237 7.13 -24.00 1.44
N VAL A 238 7.47 -22.85 0.88
CA VAL A 238 7.29 -22.51 -0.55
C VAL A 238 8.60 -22.62 -1.31
N GLY A 239 9.72 -22.31 -0.67
CA GLY A 239 11.05 -22.41 -1.26
C GLY A 239 12.09 -21.70 -0.42
N THR A 240 13.19 -21.30 -1.05
CA THR A 240 14.30 -20.58 -0.42
C THR A 240 14.66 -19.34 -1.20
N VAL A 241 15.07 -18.28 -0.51
CA VAL A 241 15.66 -17.08 -1.12
C VAL A 241 17.00 -16.76 -0.48
N ARG A 242 17.89 -16.11 -1.21
CA ARG A 242 19.14 -15.56 -0.68
C ARG A 242 19.04 -14.05 -0.62
N LEU A 243 19.26 -13.47 0.57
CA LEU A 243 19.17 -12.03 0.79
C LEU A 243 20.44 -11.55 1.47
N PRO A 244 21.23 -10.65 0.84
CA PRO A 244 22.25 -9.88 1.53
C PRO A 244 21.69 -9.03 2.68
N LYS A 245 22.58 -8.35 3.41
CA LYS A 245 22.16 -7.26 4.32
C LYS A 245 21.58 -6.12 3.46
N GLY A 246 20.41 -5.61 3.83
CA GLY A 246 19.77 -4.51 3.10
C GLY A 246 18.29 -4.38 3.40
N GLU A 247 17.65 -3.46 2.66
CA GLU A 247 16.22 -3.23 2.68
C GLU A 247 15.56 -3.91 1.47
N TYR A 248 14.40 -4.50 1.70
CA TYR A 248 13.71 -5.34 0.72
C TYR A 248 12.21 -5.12 0.75
N ARG A 249 11.61 -5.32 -0.43
CA ARG A 249 10.17 -5.47 -0.59
C ARG A 249 9.83 -6.91 -0.98
N PHE A 250 9.00 -7.56 -0.18
CA PHE A 250 8.47 -8.89 -0.44
C PHE A 250 7.06 -8.78 -1.00
N TRP A 251 6.83 -9.28 -2.20
CA TRP A 251 5.54 -9.27 -2.88
C TRP A 251 4.87 -10.64 -2.84
N ILE A 252 3.54 -10.61 -2.78
CA ILE A 252 2.68 -11.74 -3.15
C ILE A 252 1.81 -11.29 -4.32
N LYS A 253 1.94 -11.99 -5.44
CA LYS A 253 1.27 -11.68 -6.70
C LYS A 253 0.53 -12.90 -7.22
N PRO A 254 -0.81 -12.85 -7.32
CA PRO A 254 -1.53 -13.91 -7.99
C PRO A 254 -1.20 -13.96 -9.48
N ILE A 255 -1.10 -15.18 -10.01
CA ILE A 255 -0.96 -15.43 -11.45
C ILE A 255 -2.30 -15.91 -12.00
N MET A 256 -2.98 -16.79 -11.27
CA MET A 256 -4.23 -17.41 -11.69
C MET A 256 -5.13 -17.68 -10.49
N LYS A 257 -6.42 -17.47 -10.63
CA LYS A 257 -7.43 -17.83 -9.63
C LYS A 257 -8.20 -19.07 -10.09
N ALA A 258 -8.19 -20.12 -9.27
CA ALA A 258 -8.89 -21.37 -9.60
C ALA A 258 -10.35 -21.40 -9.14
N GLY A 259 -10.65 -20.83 -7.97
CA GLY A 259 -12.00 -20.82 -7.39
C GLY A 259 -12.59 -19.42 -7.22
N GLY A 260 -13.52 -19.26 -6.27
CA GLY A 260 -14.11 -17.96 -5.96
C GLY A 260 -13.11 -16.93 -5.39
N ALA A 261 -12.07 -17.39 -4.69
CA ALA A 261 -11.06 -16.59 -4.01
C ALA A 261 -9.68 -17.26 -4.13
N ILE A 262 -8.62 -16.50 -3.86
CA ILE A 262 -7.24 -16.91 -4.06
C ILE A 262 -6.73 -17.67 -2.83
N MET A 263 -6.67 -16.99 -1.68
CA MET A 263 -6.32 -17.52 -0.35
C MET A 263 -6.45 -16.42 0.71
N ASP A 264 -6.41 -16.81 1.98
CA ASP A 264 -6.12 -15.93 3.10
C ASP A 264 -4.66 -16.11 3.55
N VAL A 265 -3.96 -15.02 3.87
CA VAL A 265 -2.57 -15.05 4.35
C VAL A 265 -2.43 -14.34 5.69
N ARG A 266 -2.09 -15.09 6.74
CA ARG A 266 -1.89 -14.52 8.08
C ARG A 266 -0.47 -13.98 8.27
N GLN A 267 0.53 -14.69 7.74
CA GLN A 267 1.93 -14.29 7.83
C GLN A 267 2.81 -15.01 6.80
N ILE A 268 3.93 -14.40 6.44
CA ILE A 268 5.10 -15.06 5.86
C ILE A 268 6.23 -15.02 6.90
N ARG A 269 6.99 -16.11 6.99
CA ARG A 269 8.23 -16.17 7.78
C ARG A 269 9.40 -16.45 6.86
N LEU A 270 10.45 -15.64 6.98
CA LEU A 270 11.77 -15.92 6.42
C LEU A 270 12.60 -16.52 7.53
N LEU A 271 12.90 -17.82 7.45
CA LEU A 271 13.63 -18.56 8.48
C LEU A 271 15.07 -18.80 8.00
N PRO A 272 16.11 -18.40 8.75
CA PRO A 272 17.49 -18.60 8.32
C PRO A 272 17.80 -20.10 8.22
N VAL A 273 18.51 -20.50 7.17
CA VAL A 273 19.02 -21.87 7.01
C VAL A 273 20.55 -21.93 6.94
N GLU A 274 21.20 -20.77 6.78
CA GLU A 274 22.65 -20.57 6.79
C GLU A 274 22.95 -19.26 7.54
#